data_AF-A0A2V2AX98-F1
#
_entry.id   AF-A0A2V2AX98-F1
#
_cell.length_a   1.000
_cell.length_b   1.000
_cell.length_c   1.000
_cell.angle_alpha   90.00
_cell.angle_beta   90.00
_cell.angle_gamma   90.00
#
_symmetry.space_group_name_H-M   'P 1'
#
loop_
_entity.id
_entity.type
_entity.pdbx_description
1 polymer ?
#
loop_
_entity_poly.entity_id
_entity_poly.type
_entity_poly.pdbx_seq_one_letter_code
_entity_poly.pdbx_strand_id
1 'polypeptide(L)'
;MIRSRLARWCGSAEKRIRGFANSMATPYGGTHEVGLREGVAAALDAYARRRGLLSAEGPDLDADRIAEGLTAVVSVKLERPEFVGATRGELGNAPVRACVAEAVREHLGTWSEENPEQAAAVVGRILRAEALD
;
A
#
# COMPACT_ATOMS: atom_id res chain seq x y z
N MET A 1 -5.22 17.84 1.68
CA MET A 1 -3.91 17.55 2.30
C MET A 1 -3.95 16.15 2.88
N ILE A 2 -3.36 15.17 2.19
CA ILE A 2 -3.21 13.80 2.69
C ILE A 2 -2.00 13.81 3.62
N ARG A 3 -2.18 13.40 4.88
CA ARG A 3 -1.09 13.18 5.82
C ARG A 3 -1.07 11.70 6.17
N SER A 4 -0.44 10.87 5.34
CA SER A 4 -0.12 9.51 5.76
C SER A 4 1.22 9.53 6.52
N ARG A 5 1.25 8.98 7.72
CA ARG A 5 2.47 8.73 8.49
C ARG A 5 2.40 7.30 9.02
N LEU A 6 3.47 6.56 8.73
CA LEU A 6 3.85 5.22 9.22
C LEU A 6 3.24 4.03 8.46
N ALA A 7 4.09 3.41 7.63
CA ALA A 7 4.01 2.02 7.22
C ALA A 7 5.16 1.25 7.90
N ARG A 8 4.90 0.04 8.39
CA ARG A 8 5.91 -0.86 8.96
C ARG A 8 5.63 -2.27 8.48
N TRP A 9 6.64 -2.95 7.93
CA TRP A 9 6.57 -4.39 7.74
C TRP A 9 6.97 -5.11 9.05
N CYS A 10 6.13 -6.03 9.50
CA CYS A 10 6.40 -6.86 10.68
C CYS A 10 6.48 -8.34 10.28
N GLY A 11 7.15 -9.17 11.09
CA GLY A 11 7.32 -10.60 10.84
C GLY A 11 6.03 -11.43 10.88
N SER A 12 4.89 -10.87 11.30
CA SER A 12 3.60 -11.55 11.43
C SER A 12 2.86 -11.73 10.10
N ALA A 13 2.13 -12.83 9.93
CA ALA A 13 1.30 -13.11 8.75
C ALA A 13 0.01 -12.26 8.67
N GLU A 14 -0.31 -11.45 9.67
CA GLU A 14 -1.54 -10.65 9.69
C GLU A 14 -1.40 -9.34 8.90
N LYS A 15 -2.31 -9.13 7.95
CA LYS A 15 -2.54 -7.83 7.31
C LYS A 15 -3.18 -6.87 8.32
N ARG A 16 -2.52 -5.74 8.58
CA ARG A 16 -3.00 -4.72 9.52
C ARG A 16 -3.04 -3.34 8.86
N ILE A 17 -3.91 -3.21 7.85
CA ILE A 17 -4.22 -1.91 7.25
C ILE A 17 -5.43 -1.32 7.98
N ARG A 18 -5.33 -0.06 8.40
CA ARG A 18 -6.47 0.68 8.99
C ARG A 18 -6.71 1.98 8.22
N GLY A 19 -7.89 2.10 7.64
CA GLY A 19 -8.34 3.29 6.92
C GLY A 19 -9.14 4.28 7.78
N PHE A 20 -8.94 5.56 7.49
CA PHE A 20 -9.69 6.66 8.07
C PHE A 20 -10.00 7.71 6.99
N ALA A 21 -11.20 8.28 7.05
CA ALA A 21 -11.60 9.44 6.26
C ALA A 21 -12.18 10.51 7.19
N ASN A 22 -11.58 11.71 7.19
CA ASN A 22 -11.96 12.80 8.10
C ASN A 22 -12.03 12.36 9.59
N SER A 23 -11.03 11.59 10.03
CA SER A 23 -10.94 11.00 11.38
C SER A 23 -11.98 9.93 11.73
N MET A 24 -12.91 9.61 10.83
CA MET A 24 -13.82 8.47 11.00
C MET A 24 -13.16 7.20 10.47
N ALA A 25 -13.23 6.12 11.25
CA ALA A 25 -12.71 4.82 10.84
C ALA A 25 -13.57 4.24 9.70
N THR A 26 -12.91 3.62 8.72
CA THR A 26 -13.57 2.88 7.64
C THR A 26 -13.31 1.39 7.82
N PRO A 27 -14.05 0.68 8.69
CA PRO A 27 -13.79 -0.73 9.02
C PRO A 27 -13.96 -1.68 7.84
N TYR A 28 -14.64 -1.26 6.77
CA TYR A 28 -14.81 -2.03 5.54
C TYR A 28 -13.90 -1.54 4.41
N GLY A 29 -12.97 -0.62 4.73
CA GLY A 29 -11.97 -0.10 3.80
C GLY A 29 -12.51 0.95 2.84
N GLY A 30 -12.20 0.82 1.56
CA GLY A 30 -12.63 1.73 0.50
C GLY A 30 -11.49 2.22 -0.38
N THR A 31 -11.79 3.26 -1.15
CA THR A 31 -10.93 3.80 -2.22
C THR A 31 -9.53 4.19 -1.76
N HIS A 32 -9.38 4.78 -0.58
CA HIS A 32 -8.08 5.12 0.04
C HIS A 32 -7.25 3.88 0.40
N GLU A 33 -7.85 2.80 0.90
CA GLU A 33 -7.12 1.56 1.20
C GLU A 33 -6.75 0.77 -0.05
N VAL A 34 -7.59 0.83 -1.10
CA VAL A 34 -7.25 0.29 -2.43
C VAL A 34 -6.05 1.04 -3.00
N GLY A 35 -6.12 2.38 -3.00
CA GLY A 35 -5.03 3.22 -3.50
C GLY A 35 -3.71 3.00 -2.75
N LEU A 36 -3.76 2.84 -1.42
CA LEU A 36 -2.56 2.49 -0.64
C LEU A 36 -1.91 1.20 -1.14
N ARG A 37 -2.68 0.13 -1.32
CA ARG A 37 -2.16 -1.17 -1.77
C ARG A 37 -1.54 -1.09 -3.15
N GLU A 38 -2.23 -0.44 -4.08
CA GLU A 38 -1.75 -0.23 -5.46
C GLU A 38 -0.47 0.60 -5.50
N GLY A 39 -0.41 1.68 -4.70
CA GLY A 39 0.78 2.52 -4.61
C GLY A 39 1.99 1.79 -4.02
N VAL A 40 1.78 0.95 -2.99
CA VAL A 40 2.86 0.12 -2.41
C VAL A 40 3.35 -0.89 -3.43
N ALA A 41 2.44 -1.60 -4.10
CA ALA A 41 2.79 -2.59 -5.12
C ALA A 41 3.61 -1.96 -6.23
N ALA A 42 3.11 -0.88 -6.83
CA ALA A 42 3.79 -0.19 -7.93
C ALA A 42 5.18 0.34 -7.55
N ALA A 43 5.37 0.85 -6.32
CA ALA A 43 6.68 1.32 -5.86
C ALA A 43 7.69 0.18 -5.69
N LEU A 44 7.27 -0.92 -5.06
CA LEU A 44 8.13 -2.07 -4.81
C LEU A 44 8.49 -2.80 -6.11
N ASP A 45 7.54 -2.94 -7.04
CA ASP A 45 7.78 -3.48 -8.38
C ASP A 45 8.83 -2.67 -9.14
N ALA A 46 8.63 -1.35 -9.19
CA ALA A 46 9.53 -0.47 -9.88
C ALA A 46 10.94 -0.52 -9.27
N TYR A 47 11.04 -0.60 -7.94
CA TYR A 47 12.32 -0.79 -7.24
C TYR A 47 12.95 -2.15 -7.58
N ALA A 48 12.18 -3.24 -7.50
CA ALA A 48 12.66 -4.59 -7.75
C ALA A 48 13.21 -4.76 -9.18
N ARG A 49 12.50 -4.24 -10.19
CA ARG A 49 12.94 -4.27 -11.59
C ARG A 49 14.19 -3.43 -11.82
N ARG A 50 14.25 -2.20 -11.26
CA ARG A 50 15.45 -1.33 -11.36
C ARG A 50 16.70 -1.98 -10.74
N ARG A 51 16.53 -2.75 -9.67
CA ARG A 51 17.63 -3.41 -8.95
C ARG A 51 17.93 -4.83 -9.45
N GLY A 52 17.24 -5.28 -10.50
CA GLY A 52 17.40 -6.62 -11.07
C GLY A 52 16.96 -7.75 -10.12
N LEU A 53 16.13 -7.44 -9.13
CA LEU A 53 15.55 -8.42 -8.19
C LEU A 53 14.34 -9.13 -8.81
N LEU A 54 13.70 -8.49 -9.78
CA LEU A 54 12.60 -9.03 -10.59
C LEU A 54 12.99 -8.92 -12.06
N SER A 55 12.66 -9.93 -12.86
CA SER A 55 12.89 -9.90 -14.31
C SER A 55 12.15 -8.71 -14.94
N ALA A 56 12.72 -8.08 -15.97
CA ALA A 56 12.06 -6.98 -16.69
C ALA A 56 10.79 -7.44 -17.43
N GLU A 57 10.71 -8.72 -17.81
CA GLU A 57 9.59 -9.32 -18.54
C GLU A 57 8.75 -10.27 -17.67
N GLY A 58 9.15 -10.44 -16.39
CA GLY A 58 8.44 -11.28 -15.44
C GLY A 58 7.12 -10.68 -14.96
N PRO A 59 6.27 -11.50 -14.30
CA PRO A 59 5.05 -11.01 -13.66
C PRO A 59 5.36 -9.95 -12.60
N ASP A 60 4.41 -9.05 -12.37
CA ASP A 60 4.45 -8.08 -11.27
C ASP A 60 4.38 -8.80 -9.92
N LEU A 61 4.81 -8.16 -8.83
CA LEU A 61 4.63 -8.73 -7.49
C LEU A 61 3.14 -8.83 -7.15
N ASP A 62 2.74 -9.94 -6.53
CA ASP A 62 1.37 -10.15 -6.09
C ASP A 62 0.99 -9.16 -4.97
N ALA A 63 -0.02 -8.33 -5.25
CA ALA A 63 -0.54 -7.32 -4.33
C ALA A 63 -1.10 -7.90 -3.02
N ASP A 64 -1.63 -9.13 -3.03
CA ASP A 64 -2.11 -9.80 -1.82
C ASP A 64 -0.92 -10.27 -0.96
N ARG A 65 0.15 -10.77 -1.58
CA ARG A 65 1.41 -11.10 -0.89
C ARG A 65 2.14 -9.87 -0.36
N ILE A 66 2.08 -8.75 -1.08
CA ILE A 66 2.55 -7.45 -0.59
C ILE A 66 1.74 -7.02 0.65
N ALA A 67 0.46 -7.35 0.73
CA ALA A 67 -0.32 -7.03 1.92
C ALA A 67 0.02 -7.93 3.12
N GLU A 68 0.63 -9.10 2.91
CA GLU A 68 1.08 -10.00 3.97
C GLU A 68 2.25 -9.39 4.76
N GLY A 69 2.01 -9.17 6.06
CA GLY A 69 2.97 -8.54 6.96
C GLY A 69 3.07 -7.03 6.87
N LEU A 70 2.28 -6.38 5.99
CA LEU A 70 2.15 -4.93 5.95
C LEU A 70 1.24 -4.45 7.09
N THR A 71 1.81 -3.64 7.99
CA THR A 71 1.06 -2.81 8.94
C THR A 71 1.09 -1.38 8.46
N ALA A 72 -0.07 -0.81 8.17
CA ALA A 72 -0.19 0.55 7.64
C ALA A 72 -1.44 1.26 8.13
N VAL A 73 -1.34 2.59 8.23
CA VAL A 73 -2.49 3.46 8.47
C VAL A 73 -2.61 4.42 7.29
N VAL A 74 -3.80 4.48 6.69
CA VAL A 74 -4.14 5.47 5.67
C VAL A 74 -5.23 6.39 6.19
N SER A 75 -4.93 7.68 6.24
CA SER A 75 -5.87 8.71 6.68
C SER A 75 -5.97 9.79 5.61
N VAL A 76 -7.18 9.98 5.09
CA VAL A 76 -7.47 11.02 4.09
C VAL A 76 -8.34 12.11 4.69
N LYS A 77 -8.10 13.34 4.26
CA LYS A 77 -8.92 14.49 4.61
C LYS A 77 -9.54 15.09 3.35
N LEU A 78 -10.87 15.09 3.30
CA LEU A 78 -11.68 15.41 2.12
C LEU A 78 -12.71 16.49 2.49
N GLU A 79 -12.98 17.40 1.56
CA GLU A 79 -14.05 18.39 1.72
C GLU A 79 -15.43 17.73 1.66
N ARG A 80 -15.60 16.76 0.77
CA ARG A 80 -16.86 16.05 0.53
C ARG A 80 -16.63 14.53 0.51
N PRO A 81 -16.59 13.86 1.67
CA PRO A 81 -16.48 12.41 1.73
C PRO A 81 -17.79 11.73 1.31
N GLU A 82 -17.69 10.69 0.50
CA GLU A 82 -18.78 9.84 0.05
C GLU A 82 -18.59 8.47 0.69
N PHE A 83 -19.56 8.02 1.50
CA PHE A 83 -19.51 6.73 2.17
C PHE A 83 -20.53 5.76 1.56
N VAL A 84 -20.15 4.49 1.46
CA VAL A 84 -21.01 3.43 0.93
C VAL A 84 -21.72 2.70 2.09
N GLY A 85 -22.98 2.34 1.85
CA GLY A 85 -23.80 1.54 2.77
C GLY A 85 -24.39 2.31 3.96
N ALA A 86 -25.31 1.66 4.66
CA ALA A 86 -26.03 2.25 5.80
C ALA A 86 -25.12 2.57 6.99
N THR A 87 -24.09 1.76 7.21
CA THR A 87 -23.12 1.91 8.32
C THR A 87 -22.02 2.93 8.04
N ARG A 88 -21.95 3.47 6.80
CA ARG A 88 -20.92 4.42 6.34
C ARG A 88 -19.49 3.94 6.64
N GLY A 89 -19.26 2.63 6.56
CA GLY A 89 -17.98 2.03 6.96
C GLY A 89 -16.96 1.90 5.82
N GLU A 90 -17.30 2.34 4.61
CA GLU A 90 -16.45 2.27 3.41
C GLU A 90 -16.42 3.61 2.67
N LEU A 91 -15.23 4.07 2.24
CA LEU A 91 -15.07 5.30 1.45
C LEU A 91 -15.22 5.06 -0.07
N GLY A 92 -16.17 5.73 -0.70
CA GLY A 92 -16.53 5.57 -2.10
C GLY A 92 -15.97 6.58 -3.09
N ASN A 93 -15.27 7.64 -2.64
CA ASN A 93 -14.77 8.69 -3.55
C ASN A 93 -13.74 8.15 -4.57
N ALA A 94 -14.15 7.85 -5.79
CA ALA A 94 -13.29 7.25 -6.83
C ALA A 94 -11.94 7.97 -7.05
N PRO A 95 -11.86 9.33 -7.09
CA PRO A 95 -10.59 10.04 -7.27
C PRO A 95 -9.57 9.81 -6.14
N VAL A 96 -10.02 9.44 -4.94
CA VAL A 96 -9.14 9.22 -3.78
C VAL A 96 -8.22 8.03 -4.01
N ARG A 97 -8.69 6.99 -4.72
CA ARG A 97 -7.88 5.82 -5.04
C ARG A 97 -6.61 6.22 -5.80
N ALA A 98 -6.77 6.93 -6.92
CA ALA A 98 -5.65 7.35 -7.76
C ALA A 98 -4.70 8.30 -7.00
N CYS A 99 -5.27 9.28 -6.29
CA CYS A 99 -4.48 10.26 -5.53
C CYS A 99 -3.64 9.60 -4.41
N VAL A 100 -4.21 8.64 -3.68
CA VAL A 100 -3.47 7.90 -2.64
C VAL A 100 -2.42 7.00 -3.28
N ALA A 101 -2.74 6.30 -4.37
CA ALA A 101 -1.79 5.42 -5.06
C ALA A 101 -0.56 6.18 -5.56
N GLU A 102 -0.76 7.32 -6.21
CA GLU A 102 0.32 8.18 -6.69
C GLU A 102 1.20 8.69 -5.54
N ALA A 103 0.58 9.25 -4.50
CA ALA A 103 1.32 9.77 -3.34
C ALA A 103 2.15 8.67 -2.66
N VAL A 104 1.59 7.48 -2.47
CA VAL A 104 2.30 6.35 -1.87
C VAL A 104 3.43 5.88 -2.78
N ARG A 105 3.20 5.79 -4.10
CA ARG A 105 4.22 5.37 -5.06
C ARG A 105 5.44 6.28 -5.03
N GLU A 106 5.22 7.60 -5.03
CA GLU A 106 6.31 8.59 -4.98
C GLU A 106 7.11 8.53 -3.68
N HIS A 107 6.41 8.53 -2.55
CA HIS A 107 7.06 8.54 -1.24
C HIS A 107 7.79 7.22 -0.96
N LEU A 108 7.16 6.08 -1.25
CA LEU A 108 7.79 4.78 -1.03
C LEU A 108 8.92 4.55 -2.03
N GLY A 109 8.77 4.98 -3.29
CA GLY A 109 9.83 4.94 -4.28
C GLY A 109 11.07 5.72 -3.83
N THR A 110 10.87 6.95 -3.34
CA THR A 110 11.96 7.76 -2.78
C THR A 110 12.61 7.07 -1.58
N TRP A 111 11.79 6.60 -0.63
CA TRP A 111 12.28 5.88 0.55
C TRP A 111 13.10 4.64 0.18
N SER A 112 12.68 3.88 -0.83
CA SER A 112 13.38 2.68 -1.26
C SER A 112 14.76 2.97 -1.87
N GLU A 113 14.90 4.09 -2.60
CA GLU A 113 16.21 4.52 -3.11
C GLU A 113 17.14 4.99 -1.97
N GLU A 114 16.59 5.66 -0.95
CA GLU A 114 17.34 6.10 0.24
C GLU A 114 17.69 4.95 1.20
N ASN A 115 16.92 3.85 1.19
CA ASN A 115 17.05 2.72 2.12
C ASN A 115 17.16 1.39 1.36
N PRO A 116 18.21 1.20 0.53
CA PRO A 116 18.27 0.10 -0.43
C PRO A 116 18.36 -1.29 0.22
N GLU A 117 19.03 -1.42 1.37
CA GLU A 117 19.16 -2.69 2.09
C GLU A 117 17.80 -3.14 2.64
N GLN A 118 17.07 -2.23 3.27
CA GLN A 118 15.73 -2.50 3.82
C GLN A 118 14.73 -2.77 2.69
N ALA A 119 14.77 -2.00 1.61
CA ALA A 119 13.90 -2.20 0.46
C ALA A 119 14.15 -3.56 -0.21
N ALA A 120 15.42 -3.95 -0.39
CA ALA A 120 15.77 -5.28 -0.91
C ALA A 120 15.33 -6.41 0.04
N ALA A 121 15.45 -6.22 1.35
CA ALA A 121 14.97 -7.19 2.34
C ALA A 121 13.45 -7.38 2.29
N VAL A 122 12.68 -6.30 2.09
CA VAL A 122 11.22 -6.35 1.92
C VAL A 122 10.85 -7.10 0.63
N VAL A 123 11.44 -6.72 -0.51
CA VAL A 123 11.18 -7.41 -1.80
C VAL A 123 11.57 -8.89 -1.70
N GLY A 124 12.74 -9.20 -1.14
CA GLY A 124 13.20 -10.57 -0.97
C GLY A 124 12.34 -11.40 0.00
N ARG A 125 11.59 -10.76 0.90
CA ARG A 125 10.58 -11.46 1.74
C ARG A 125 9.34 -11.78 0.92
N ILE A 126 8.86 -10.84 0.11
CA ILE A 126 7.68 -11.01 -0.76
C ILE A 126 7.92 -12.15 -1.75
N LEU A 127 9.06 -12.14 -2.45
CA LEU A 127 9.44 -13.19 -3.41
C LEU A 127 9.64 -14.57 -2.75
N ARG A 128 10.10 -14.63 -1.50
CA ARG A 128 10.24 -15.90 -0.78
C ARG A 128 8.90 -16.49 -0.34
N ALA A 129 7.90 -15.65 -0.08
CA ALA A 129 6.55 -16.12 0.18
C ALA A 129 5.91 -16.74 -1.08
N GLU A 130 6.30 -16.27 -2.28
CA GLU A 130 5.84 -16.80 -3.57
C GLU A 130 6.31 -18.23 -3.86
N ALA A 131 7.44 -18.66 -3.28
CA ALA A 131 8.05 -19.97 -3.54
C ALA A 131 7.54 -21.10 -2.62
N LEU A 132 6.56 -20.83 -1.74
CA LEU A 132 6.07 -21.76 -0.71
C LEU A 132 4.71 -22.40 -1.01
N ASP A 133 4.16 -22.19 -2.22
CA ASP A 133 2.91 -22.81 -2.70
C ASP A 133 3.18 -24.03 -3.62
#